data_AF-A0A1A9WST9-F1
#
_entry.id   AF-A0A1A9WST9-F1
#
_cell.length_a   1.000
_cell.length_b   1.000
_cell.length_c   1.000
_cell.angle_alpha   90.00
_cell.angle_beta   90.00
_cell.angle_gamma   90.00
#
_symmetry.space_group_name_H-M   'P 1'
#
loop_
_entity.id
_entity.type
_entity.pdbx_description
1 polymer ?
#
loop_
_entity_poly.entity_id
_entity_poly.type
_entity_poly.pdbx_seq_one_letter_code
_entity_poly.pdbx_strand_id
1 'polypeptide(L)'
;MDISVAQVVLAHILKKSKLISETNSLYWPCESNDDCTANNSLCTFATGQCECKEFDYVFSGDYKKCLKSSLFGDTCEENTQCNLVPLTAYCNSGVCDCTGKESYIKGSCKQLSNLQQYCDENQICAFGYDRDSVQCTNNICECADGYYWRHGNICRRKSMGTNKHKH
;
A
#
# COMPACT_ATOMS: atom_id res chain seq x y z
N MET A 1 49.50 -35.06 -36.99
CA MET A 1 49.39 -36.09 -35.94
C MET A 1 48.06 -35.88 -35.26
N ASP A 2 47.07 -36.63 -35.72
CA ASP A 2 45.78 -36.76 -35.06
C ASP A 2 45.93 -37.50 -33.73
N ILE A 3 45.10 -37.15 -32.73
CA ILE A 3 44.42 -38.04 -31.77
C ILE A 3 43.29 -37.23 -31.07
N SER A 4 42.05 -37.69 -31.30
CA SER A 4 40.85 -37.76 -30.43
C SER A 4 40.54 -36.61 -29.44
N VAL A 5 39.47 -35.82 -29.60
CA VAL A 5 38.02 -36.11 -29.40
C VAL A 5 37.62 -36.36 -27.92
N ALA A 6 36.72 -35.48 -27.45
CA ALA A 6 35.80 -35.57 -26.30
C ALA A 6 36.36 -35.34 -24.88
N GLN A 7 36.12 -34.14 -24.32
CA GLN A 7 35.40 -33.93 -23.04
C GLN A 7 35.40 -32.47 -22.50
N VAL A 8 35.10 -31.44 -23.30
CA VAL A 8 34.72 -30.13 -22.70
C VAL A 8 33.57 -29.48 -23.47
N VAL A 9 32.45 -30.21 -23.60
CA VAL A 9 31.15 -29.64 -23.98
C VAL A 9 30.28 -29.61 -22.72
N LEU A 10 30.58 -28.70 -21.79
CA LEU A 10 29.64 -28.29 -20.72
C LEU A 10 29.99 -26.94 -20.08
N ALA A 11 30.56 -26.01 -20.85
CA ALA A 11 30.81 -24.63 -20.39
C ALA A 11 29.96 -23.59 -21.14
N HIS A 12 28.85 -24.03 -21.71
CA HIS A 12 27.75 -23.18 -22.14
C HIS A 12 26.64 -23.28 -21.09
N ILE A 13 26.04 -22.14 -20.76
CA ILE A 13 25.00 -21.89 -19.75
C ILE A 13 25.61 -21.46 -18.40
N LEU A 14 25.18 -20.28 -17.92
CA LEU A 14 25.54 -19.60 -16.64
C LEU A 14 26.63 -18.52 -16.65
N LYS A 15 27.02 -17.95 -17.81
CA LYS A 15 27.58 -16.58 -17.80
C LYS A 15 26.44 -15.57 -17.72
N LYS A 16 26.03 -15.30 -16.47
CA LYS A 16 25.38 -14.09 -15.94
C LYS A 16 24.60 -13.24 -16.96
N SER A 17 23.33 -13.59 -17.17
CA SER A 17 22.33 -12.61 -17.59
C SER A 17 22.09 -11.64 -16.42
N LYS A 18 22.77 -10.50 -16.45
CA LYS A 18 22.40 -9.31 -15.67
C LYS A 18 21.14 -8.73 -16.31
N LEU A 19 19.98 -9.30 -15.97
CA LEU A 19 18.67 -8.72 -16.26
C LEU A 19 18.25 -7.90 -15.04
N ILE A 20 17.96 -6.65 -15.31
CA ILE A 20 17.52 -5.61 -14.38
C ILE A 20 16.14 -6.01 -13.86
N SER A 21 15.96 -6.02 -12.54
CA SER A 21 14.65 -5.90 -11.91
C SER A 21 14.74 -4.76 -10.92
N GLU A 22 14.18 -3.61 -11.30
CA GLU A 22 13.85 -2.52 -10.37
C GLU A 22 12.67 -2.96 -9.48
N THR A 23 12.89 -4.01 -8.70
CA THR A 23 12.11 -4.27 -7.50
C THR A 23 13.09 -4.07 -6.35
N ASN A 24 12.75 -3.20 -5.40
CA ASN A 24 13.47 -3.08 -4.12
C ASN A 24 13.26 -4.33 -3.25
N SER A 25 13.39 -5.52 -3.85
CA SER A 25 13.34 -6.79 -3.16
C SER A 25 14.72 -7.00 -2.56
N LEU A 26 14.82 -6.84 -1.24
CA LEU A 26 16.06 -7.14 -0.52
C LEU A 26 16.38 -8.63 -0.71
N TYR A 27 17.42 -8.93 -1.47
CA TYR A 27 17.98 -10.27 -1.55
C TYR A 27 19.16 -10.37 -0.57
N TRP A 28 18.93 -11.02 0.56
CA TRP A 28 19.95 -11.25 1.60
C TRP A 28 20.17 -12.76 1.81
N PRO A 29 21.06 -13.38 1.02
CA PRO A 29 21.31 -14.81 1.10
C PRO A 29 22.06 -15.19 2.37
N CYS A 30 21.84 -16.42 2.85
CA CYS A 30 22.51 -16.98 4.01
C CYS A 30 22.68 -18.50 3.88
N GLU A 31 23.70 -19.04 4.54
CA GLU A 31 23.91 -20.48 4.74
C GLU A 31 23.63 -20.88 6.20
N SER A 32 23.78 -19.92 7.13
CA SER A 32 23.55 -20.12 8.56
C SER A 32 23.00 -18.85 9.22
N ASN A 33 22.52 -18.98 10.45
CA ASN A 33 21.99 -17.83 11.21
C ASN A 33 23.02 -16.73 11.46
N ASP A 34 24.32 -17.06 11.43
CA ASP A 34 25.39 -16.09 11.69
C ASP A 34 25.56 -15.08 10.53
N ASP A 35 25.07 -15.41 9.33
CA ASP A 35 25.07 -14.52 8.17
C ASP A 35 24.02 -13.40 8.29
N CYS A 36 23.03 -13.59 9.17
CA CYS A 36 21.92 -12.68 9.38
C CYS A 36 22.21 -11.73 10.54
N THR A 37 22.77 -10.57 10.21
CA THR A 37 23.25 -9.60 11.21
C THR A 37 22.15 -8.73 11.82
N ALA A 38 20.94 -8.76 11.27
CA ALA A 38 19.80 -8.04 11.81
C ALA A 38 19.32 -8.68 13.12
N ASN A 39 19.04 -7.85 14.13
CA ASN A 39 18.44 -8.32 15.37
C ASN A 39 17.07 -8.97 15.11
N ASN A 40 16.82 -10.12 15.72
CA ASN A 40 15.63 -10.95 15.51
C ASN A 40 15.42 -11.44 14.06
N SER A 41 16.51 -11.68 13.34
CA SER A 41 16.50 -12.43 12.08
C SER A 41 17.04 -13.84 12.24
N LEU A 42 16.73 -14.71 11.28
CA LEU A 42 17.27 -16.06 11.14
C LEU A 42 17.48 -16.39 9.67
N CYS A 43 18.30 -17.39 9.40
CA CYS A 43 18.46 -17.94 8.07
C CYS A 43 17.39 -19.01 7.81
N THR A 44 16.49 -18.75 6.87
CA THR A 44 15.45 -19.71 6.49
C THR A 44 16.02 -20.66 5.44
N PHE A 45 16.30 -21.93 5.81
CA PHE A 45 16.83 -22.94 4.89
C PHE A 45 15.95 -23.20 3.67
N ALA A 46 14.64 -23.00 3.78
CA ALA A 46 13.71 -23.20 2.67
C ALA A 46 13.91 -22.18 1.54
N THR A 47 14.30 -20.95 1.88
CA THR A 47 14.48 -19.83 0.94
C THR A 47 15.95 -19.49 0.70
N GLY A 48 16.85 -19.97 1.58
CA GLY A 48 18.27 -19.62 1.60
C GLY A 48 18.51 -18.15 1.92
N GLN A 49 17.60 -17.52 2.67
CA GLN A 49 17.58 -16.07 2.89
C GLN A 49 17.36 -15.71 4.35
N CYS A 50 17.90 -14.55 4.74
CA CYS A 50 17.66 -13.96 6.04
C CYS A 50 16.24 -13.40 6.10
N GLU A 51 15.48 -13.87 7.09
CA GLU A 51 14.09 -13.47 7.33
C GLU A 51 13.92 -13.09 8.81
N CYS A 52 12.88 -12.31 9.11
CA CYS A 52 12.52 -12.06 10.50
C CYS A 52 12.02 -13.35 11.15
N LYS A 53 12.40 -13.57 12.42
CA LYS A 53 12.05 -14.80 13.15
C LYS A 53 10.55 -15.03 13.26
N GLU A 54 9.80 -13.94 13.41
CA GLU A 54 8.36 -13.94 13.56
C GLU A 54 7.69 -13.46 12.27
N PHE A 55 6.57 -14.08 11.90
CA PHE A 55 5.91 -13.82 10.62
C PHE A 55 5.27 -12.43 10.53
N ASP A 56 4.91 -11.82 11.66
CA ASP A 56 4.32 -10.48 11.73
C ASP A 56 5.39 -9.40 11.89
N TYR A 57 6.66 -9.69 11.61
CA TYR A 57 7.76 -8.74 11.69
C TYR A 57 8.31 -8.41 10.31
N VAL A 58 8.76 -7.16 10.17
CA VAL A 58 9.38 -6.62 8.95
C VAL A 58 10.74 -6.03 9.29
N PHE A 59 11.65 -6.02 8.33
CA PHE A 59 12.95 -5.36 8.52
C PHE A 59 12.78 -3.84 8.70
N SER A 60 13.59 -3.26 9.59
CA SER A 60 13.81 -1.82 9.62
C SER A 60 14.37 -1.34 8.28
N GLY A 61 14.18 -0.06 7.94
CA GLY A 61 14.66 0.53 6.70
C GLY A 61 16.19 0.50 6.54
N ASP A 62 16.93 0.35 7.66
CA ASP A 62 18.37 0.18 7.69
C ASP A 62 18.83 -1.29 7.80
N TYR A 63 17.89 -2.24 7.82
CA TYR A 63 18.11 -3.68 7.89
C TYR A 63 18.90 -4.17 9.11
N LYS A 64 18.89 -3.41 10.22
CA LYS A 64 19.59 -3.81 11.45
C LYS A 64 18.73 -4.54 12.47
N LYS A 65 17.40 -4.46 12.35
CA LYS A 65 16.47 -5.11 13.27
C LYS A 65 15.18 -5.51 12.56
N CYS A 66 14.52 -6.51 13.12
CA CYS A 66 13.13 -6.82 12.80
C CYS A 66 12.20 -6.07 13.75
N LEU A 67 11.26 -5.31 13.17
CA LEU A 67 10.24 -4.54 13.84
C LEU A 67 8.89 -5.24 13.69
N LYS A 68 8.07 -5.21 14.74
CA LYS A 68 6.71 -5.74 14.65
C LYS A 68 5.91 -4.90 13.65
N SER A 69 5.21 -5.55 12.73
CA SER A 69 4.31 -4.87 11.79
C SER A 69 3.18 -4.17 12.55
N SER A 70 2.66 -3.10 11.97
CA SER A 70 1.69 -2.22 12.61
C SER A 70 0.54 -1.96 11.65
N LEU A 71 -0.69 -2.07 12.14
CA LEU A 71 -1.89 -1.77 11.36
C LEU A 71 -2.21 -0.29 11.43
N PHE A 72 -3.14 0.16 10.58
CA PHE A 72 -3.65 1.52 10.66
C PHE A 72 -4.18 1.84 12.07
N GLY A 73 -3.72 2.95 12.65
CA GLY A 73 -4.04 3.36 14.03
C GLY A 73 -3.12 2.77 15.11
N ASP A 74 -2.27 1.79 14.79
CA ASP A 74 -1.29 1.25 15.73
C ASP A 74 -0.05 2.13 15.82
N THR A 75 0.67 2.01 16.94
CA THR A 75 1.95 2.67 17.15
C THR A 75 3.03 2.11 16.24
N CYS A 76 3.91 2.97 15.74
CA CYS A 76 5.03 2.61 14.86
C CYS A 76 6.27 3.46 15.15
N GLU A 77 7.43 2.95 14.71
CA GLU A 77 8.72 3.65 14.68
C GLU A 77 9.10 4.06 13.25
N GLU A 78 8.78 3.22 12.26
CA GLU A 78 9.20 3.38 10.88
C GLU A 78 8.07 3.07 9.89
N ASN A 79 8.15 3.66 8.68
CA ASN A 79 7.17 3.45 7.62
C ASN A 79 7.06 1.98 7.18
N THR A 80 8.14 1.19 7.30
CA THR A 80 8.14 -0.22 6.91
C THR A 80 7.12 -1.05 7.69
N GLN A 81 6.83 -0.67 8.95
CA GLN A 81 5.85 -1.36 9.80
C GLN A 81 4.41 -1.18 9.31
N CYS A 82 4.10 -0.04 8.70
CA CYS A 82 2.75 0.32 8.28
C CYS A 82 2.37 -0.21 6.88
N ASN A 83 3.35 -0.78 6.15
CA ASN A 83 3.23 -1.08 4.72
C ASN A 83 2.81 -2.53 4.43
N LEU A 84 1.92 -3.10 5.25
CA LEU A 84 1.36 -4.43 5.02
C LEU A 84 0.40 -4.38 3.82
N VAL A 85 0.83 -4.82 2.65
CA VAL A 85 0.02 -4.82 1.40
C VAL A 85 -1.41 -5.32 1.68
N PRO A 86 -2.45 -4.54 1.36
CA PRO A 86 -2.49 -3.33 0.52
C PRO A 86 -2.36 -1.98 1.25
N LEU A 87 -1.95 -1.95 2.53
CA LEU A 87 -1.90 -0.77 3.37
C LEU A 87 -0.74 0.16 2.94
N THR A 88 -1.06 1.19 2.17
CA THR A 88 -0.16 2.32 1.90
C THR A 88 -0.20 3.36 3.05
N ALA A 89 -0.15 2.90 4.29
CA ALA A 89 -0.08 3.77 5.46
C ALA A 89 1.37 4.12 5.79
N TYR A 90 1.58 5.24 6.48
CA TYR A 90 2.89 5.76 6.84
C TYR A 90 2.96 5.97 8.35
N CYS A 91 4.16 5.86 8.91
CA CYS A 91 4.35 6.15 10.31
C CYS A 91 4.39 7.66 10.51
N ASN A 92 3.25 8.22 10.92
CA ASN A 92 3.07 9.65 11.13
C ASN A 92 2.92 9.93 12.62
N SER A 93 3.84 10.70 13.19
CA SER A 93 3.83 11.04 14.62
C SER A 93 3.76 9.82 15.54
N GLY A 94 4.39 8.72 15.13
CA GLY A 94 4.45 7.46 15.89
C GLY A 94 3.21 6.57 15.77
N VAL A 95 2.31 6.86 14.84
CA VAL A 95 1.11 6.05 14.55
C VAL A 95 1.00 5.80 13.05
N CYS A 96 0.59 4.60 12.63
CA CYS A 96 0.33 4.32 11.23
C CYS A 96 -0.94 5.05 10.77
N ASP A 97 -0.77 6.03 9.90
CA ASP A 97 -1.85 6.88 9.37
C ASP A 97 -1.63 7.19 7.89
N CYS A 98 -2.66 7.70 7.23
CA CYS A 98 -2.56 8.21 5.87
C CYS A 98 -1.84 9.56 5.84
N THR A 99 -1.21 9.88 4.70
CA THR A 99 -0.46 11.14 4.58
C THR A 99 -1.31 12.26 4.00
N GLY A 100 -1.05 13.48 4.47
CA GLY A 100 -1.58 14.70 3.86
C GLY A 100 -3.11 14.76 3.82
N LYS A 101 -3.68 14.58 2.61
CA LYS A 101 -5.12 14.69 2.33
C LYS A 101 -5.79 13.35 1.99
N GLU A 102 -5.06 12.25 2.16
CA GLU A 102 -5.58 10.92 1.93
C GLU A 102 -6.53 10.51 3.04
N SER A 103 -7.46 9.62 2.70
CA SER A 103 -8.37 9.02 3.66
C SER A 103 -8.20 7.50 3.63
N TYR A 104 -8.31 6.88 4.79
CA TYR A 104 -8.29 5.43 4.91
C TYR A 104 -9.61 4.86 4.40
N ILE A 105 -9.59 4.25 3.21
CA ILE A 105 -10.78 3.75 2.52
C ILE A 105 -10.53 2.30 2.11
N LYS A 106 -11.34 1.39 2.67
CA LYS A 106 -11.34 -0.05 2.32
C LYS A 106 -9.95 -0.70 2.40
N GLY A 107 -9.18 -0.37 3.43
CA GLY A 107 -7.88 -1.01 3.66
C GLY A 107 -6.71 -0.37 2.92
N SER A 108 -6.85 0.83 2.37
CA SER A 108 -5.71 1.60 1.84
C SER A 108 -5.91 3.09 1.97
N CYS A 109 -4.80 3.84 1.95
CA CYS A 109 -4.84 5.29 1.89
C CYS A 109 -5.12 5.73 0.46
N LYS A 110 -6.23 6.45 0.27
CA LYS A 110 -6.67 6.91 -1.05
C LYS A 110 -6.92 8.42 -1.04
N GLN A 111 -6.54 9.08 -2.13
CA GLN A 111 -6.94 10.46 -2.38
C GLN A 111 -8.43 10.51 -2.68
N LEU A 112 -9.12 11.51 -2.11
CA LEU A 112 -10.51 11.77 -2.44
C LEU A 112 -10.59 12.56 -3.76
N SER A 113 -11.55 12.19 -4.61
CA SER A 113 -11.88 12.92 -5.83
C SER A 113 -12.84 14.07 -5.52
N ASN A 114 -12.55 15.26 -6.05
CA ASN A 114 -13.44 16.40 -5.92
C ASN A 114 -14.73 16.18 -6.72
N LEU A 115 -15.75 16.99 -6.46
CA LEU A 115 -16.93 17.05 -7.33
C LEU A 115 -16.51 17.30 -8.78
N GLN A 116 -17.23 16.69 -9.72
CA GLN A 116 -16.98 16.70 -11.16
C GLN A 116 -15.70 15.97 -11.61
N GLN A 117 -15.01 15.28 -10.70
CA GLN A 117 -13.87 14.43 -11.03
C GLN A 117 -14.26 12.95 -11.07
N TYR A 118 -13.39 12.16 -11.71
CA TYR A 118 -13.56 10.73 -11.84
C TYR A 118 -13.66 10.00 -10.50
N CYS A 119 -14.51 9.00 -10.43
CA CYS A 119 -14.60 8.08 -9.30
C CYS A 119 -14.94 6.66 -9.73
N ASP A 120 -14.47 5.71 -8.94
CA ASP A 120 -14.85 4.29 -9.05
C ASP A 120 -15.94 3.90 -8.05
N GLU A 121 -16.02 4.61 -6.94
CA GLU A 121 -16.91 4.28 -5.82
C GLU A 121 -17.31 5.51 -5.02
N ASN A 122 -18.46 5.46 -4.36
CA ASN A 122 -18.98 6.56 -3.56
C ASN A 122 -17.98 7.03 -2.51
N GLN A 123 -17.23 6.11 -1.89
CA GLN A 123 -16.27 6.38 -0.80
C GLN A 123 -15.13 7.33 -1.22
N ILE A 124 -14.78 7.37 -2.50
CA ILE A 124 -13.72 8.23 -3.05
C ILE A 124 -14.17 9.69 -3.18
N CYS A 125 -15.47 9.97 -3.26
CA CYS A 125 -15.92 11.36 -3.44
C CYS A 125 -15.69 12.21 -2.18
N ALA A 126 -15.02 13.35 -2.38
CA ALA A 126 -14.78 14.35 -1.35
C ALA A 126 -16.09 15.01 -0.95
N PHE A 127 -16.31 15.12 0.37
CA PHE A 127 -17.52 15.69 0.95
C PHE A 127 -17.17 16.85 1.87
N GLY A 128 -18.11 17.79 2.04
CA GLY A 128 -17.93 18.93 2.94
C GLY A 128 -18.11 18.55 4.40
N TYR A 129 -19.37 18.36 4.82
CA TYR A 129 -19.73 18.04 6.21
C TYR A 129 -20.53 16.74 6.34
N ASP A 130 -21.20 16.35 5.26
CA ASP A 130 -22.13 15.24 5.25
C ASP A 130 -21.66 14.22 4.21
N ARG A 131 -21.30 13.03 4.68
CA ARG A 131 -20.79 11.94 3.84
C ARG A 131 -21.81 11.52 2.78
N ASP A 132 -23.09 11.58 3.14
CA ASP A 132 -24.20 11.15 2.28
C ASP A 132 -24.60 12.23 1.26
N SER A 133 -23.96 13.40 1.32
CA SER A 133 -24.25 14.51 0.40
C SER A 133 -23.64 14.34 -1.00
N VAL A 134 -22.77 13.34 -1.19
CA VAL A 134 -22.08 13.05 -2.45
C VAL A 134 -22.24 11.59 -2.84
N GLN A 135 -22.23 11.34 -4.15
CA GLN A 135 -22.27 10.01 -4.73
C GLN A 135 -21.45 9.94 -6.01
N CYS A 136 -21.02 8.75 -6.38
CA CYS A 136 -20.35 8.48 -7.64
C CYS A 136 -21.40 8.01 -8.66
N THR A 137 -21.74 8.88 -9.61
CA THR A 137 -22.72 8.57 -10.66
C THR A 137 -22.04 8.64 -12.01
N ASN A 138 -22.18 7.60 -12.83
CA ASN A 138 -21.54 7.53 -14.15
C ASN A 138 -20.03 7.85 -14.09
N ASN A 139 -19.37 7.32 -13.06
CA ASN A 139 -17.95 7.55 -12.77
C ASN A 139 -17.55 9.00 -12.50
N ILE A 140 -18.48 9.87 -12.10
CA ILE A 140 -18.22 11.25 -11.72
C ILE A 140 -18.78 11.52 -10.32
N CYS A 141 -17.99 12.17 -9.47
CA CYS A 141 -18.46 12.62 -8.16
C CYS A 141 -19.45 13.77 -8.33
N GLU A 142 -20.66 13.58 -7.82
CA GLU A 142 -21.73 14.57 -7.85
C GLU A 142 -22.47 14.65 -6.50
N CYS A 143 -23.34 15.65 -6.36
CA CYS A 143 -24.21 15.71 -5.19
C CYS A 143 -25.25 14.60 -5.26
N ALA A 144 -25.46 13.93 -4.12
CA ALA A 144 -26.46 12.89 -4.00
C ALA A 144 -27.90 13.41 -4.17
N ASP A 145 -28.84 12.49 -4.37
CA ASP A 145 -30.26 12.83 -4.46
C ASP A 145 -30.74 13.61 -3.22
N GLY A 146 -31.53 14.66 -3.46
CA GLY A 146 -31.93 15.57 -2.40
C GLY A 146 -30.87 16.60 -2.01
N TYR A 147 -29.70 16.64 -2.66
CA TYR A 147 -28.68 17.68 -2.50
C TYR A 147 -28.49 18.49 -3.78
N TYR A 148 -28.00 19.72 -3.64
CA TYR A 148 -27.58 20.57 -4.75
C TYR A 148 -26.15 21.07 -4.53
N TRP A 149 -25.42 21.27 -5.62
CA TRP A 149 -24.06 21.78 -5.59
C TRP A 149 -24.05 23.27 -5.26
N ARG A 150 -23.35 23.67 -4.20
CA ARG A 150 -23.20 25.07 -3.79
C ARG A 150 -21.95 25.70 -4.40
N HIS A 151 -20.78 25.16 -4.04
CA HIS A 151 -19.46 25.50 -4.59
C HIS A 151 -18.42 24.50 -4.08
N GLY A 152 -17.27 24.36 -4.76
CA GLY A 152 -16.20 23.45 -4.34
C GLY A 152 -16.71 22.02 -4.17
N ASN A 153 -16.42 21.37 -3.03
CA ASN A 153 -16.95 20.04 -2.67
C ASN A 153 -18.17 20.10 -1.73
N ILE A 154 -18.90 21.21 -1.73
CA ILE A 154 -20.01 21.43 -0.80
C ILE A 154 -21.34 21.18 -1.51
N CYS A 155 -21.99 20.08 -1.11
CA CYS A 155 -23.38 19.79 -1.41
C CYS A 155 -24.25 20.22 -0.23
N ARG A 156 -25.40 20.85 -0.53
CA ARG A 156 -26.37 21.28 0.49
C ARG A 156 -27.69 20.58 0.27
N ARG A 157 -28.33 20.17 1.37
CA ARG A 157 -29.63 19.52 1.33
C ARG A 157 -30.65 20.49 0.76
N LYS A 158 -31.40 20.03 -0.24
CA LYS A 158 -32.58 20.74 -0.75
C LYS A 158 -33.57 20.82 0.39
N SER A 159 -34.14 22.00 0.65
CA SER A 159 -35.24 22.11 1.59
C SER A 159 -36.37 21.22 1.08
N MET A 160 -36.88 20.32 1.93
CA MET A 160 -38.14 19.64 1.67
C MET A 160 -39.19 20.75 1.63
N GLY A 161 -39.62 21.15 0.43
CA GLY A 161 -40.79 21.99 0.30
C GLY A 161 -41.93 21.22 0.93
N THR A 162 -42.43 21.68 2.07
CA THR A 162 -43.72 21.22 2.57
C THR A 162 -44.72 21.50 1.45
N ASN A 163 -45.14 20.47 0.72
CA ASN A 163 -46.37 20.51 -0.06
C ASN A 163 -47.47 20.79 0.96
N LYS A 164 -47.76 22.07 1.19
CA LYS A 164 -49.02 22.48 1.79
C LYS A 164 -50.08 22.06 0.79
N HIS A 165 -50.73 20.93 1.09
CA HIS A 165 -51.97 20.53 0.46
C HIS A 165 -52.88 21.75 0.36
N LYS A 166 -53.09 22.21 -0.87
CA LYS A 166 -54.11 23.20 -1.21
C LYS A 166 -55.41 22.40 -1.28
N HIS A 167 -56.16 22.39 -0.19
CA HIS A 167 -57.59 22.07 -0.18
C HIS A 167 -58.38 23.36 -0.41
#